data_AF-Q9M6L3-F1
#
_entry.id   AF-Q9M6L3-F1
#
_cell.length_a   1.000
_cell.length_b   1.000
_cell.length_c   1.000
_cell.angle_alpha   90.00
_cell.angle_beta   90.00
_cell.angle_gamma   90.00
#
_symmetry.space_group_name_H-M   'P 1'
#
loop_
_entity.id
_entity.type
_entity.pdbx_description
1 polymer ?
#
loop_
_entity_poly.entity_id
_entity_poly.type
_entity_poly.pdbx_seq_one_letter_code
_entity_poly.pdbx_strand_id
1 'polypeptide(L)'
;GVGKTTLVRKVFHSIDIVGNFSSRAWITVSQSFDKKELLKELIKQLFGDGSSKEHSRGLENNKVSGLQSKKVDGLMDVLMQGLEDKRYFVVLDDLWKIDDWNWIKTTAFPKSNKKGSRILVTTRDASLAKLCASIAGSFHSLVYCLEPLQDHHAKELLLKKTNRSHQALKIGEAEHIFDMILKKCAGLPLAL
;
A
#
# COMPACT_ATOMS: atom_id res chain seq x y z
N GLY A 1 3.95 -1.20 -14.64
CA GLY A 1 4.83 -1.56 -13.51
C GLY A 1 5.95 -0.55 -13.35
N VAL A 2 5.63 0.69 -12.97
CA VAL A 2 6.62 1.77 -12.72
C VAL A 2 7.33 1.66 -11.36
N GLY A 3 6.92 0.71 -10.50
CA GLY A 3 7.60 0.44 -9.23
C GLY A 3 6.96 1.08 -7.98
N LYS A 4 5.69 1.50 -8.01
CA LYS A 4 5.00 2.10 -6.84
C LYS A 4 5.09 1.24 -5.58
N THR A 5 4.65 0.00 -5.65
CA THR A 5 4.75 -0.99 -4.56
C THR A 5 6.20 -1.13 -4.07
N THR A 6 7.18 -1.16 -4.98
CA THR A 6 8.60 -1.26 -4.61
C THR A 6 9.10 -0.01 -3.88
N LEU A 7 8.73 1.19 -4.35
CA LEU A 7 9.08 2.46 -3.72
C LEU A 7 8.49 2.53 -2.31
N VAL A 8 7.20 2.25 -2.16
CA VAL A 8 6.51 2.26 -0.87
C VAL A 8 7.06 1.19 0.06
N ARG A 9 7.47 0.03 -0.46
CA ARG A 9 8.10 -1.01 0.35
C ARG A 9 9.41 -0.53 0.96
N LYS A 10 10.21 0.25 0.23
CA LYS A 10 11.41 0.89 0.79
C LYS A 10 11.06 1.89 1.90
N VAL A 11 10.01 2.69 1.70
CA VAL A 11 9.54 3.65 2.71
C VAL A 11 9.05 2.92 3.97
N PHE A 12 8.21 1.90 3.82
CA PHE A 12 7.59 1.17 4.95
C PHE A 12 8.62 0.50 5.88
N HIS A 13 9.78 0.10 5.33
CA HIS A 13 10.88 -0.52 6.07
C HIS A 13 12.01 0.46 6.40
N SER A 14 11.85 1.75 6.10
CA SER A 14 12.87 2.73 6.46
C SER A 14 12.99 2.86 7.98
N ILE A 15 14.18 3.21 8.45
CA ILE A 15 14.46 3.42 9.89
C ILE A 15 13.51 4.48 10.46
N ASP A 16 13.21 5.52 9.68
CA ASP A 16 12.29 6.58 10.10
C ASP A 16 10.86 6.05 10.31
N ILE A 17 10.35 5.21 9.41
CA ILE A 17 9.00 4.64 9.57
C ILE A 17 8.96 3.62 10.70
N VAL A 18 9.95 2.73 10.77
CA VAL A 18 10.03 1.69 11.81
C VAL A 18 10.19 2.32 13.21
N GLY A 19 11.01 3.37 13.34
CA GLY A 19 11.28 4.02 14.63
C GLY A 19 10.18 4.95 15.10
N ASN A 20 9.43 5.58 14.19
CA ASN A 20 8.43 6.59 14.56
C ASN A 20 6.98 6.07 14.64
N PHE A 21 6.69 4.91 14.05
CA PHE A 21 5.34 4.35 14.00
C PHE A 21 5.31 2.97 14.64
N SER A 22 4.81 2.91 15.88
CA SER A 22 4.73 1.66 16.67
C SER A 22 3.69 0.68 16.12
N SER A 23 2.69 1.18 15.39
CA SER A 23 1.67 0.35 14.72
C SER A 23 1.75 0.56 13.21
N ARG A 24 1.97 -0.52 12.46
CA ARG A 24 2.13 -0.46 11.02
C ARG A 24 1.37 -1.59 10.36
N ALA A 25 0.75 -1.31 9.22
CA ALA A 25 0.10 -2.34 8.41
C ALA A 25 0.30 -2.08 6.92
N TRP A 26 0.31 -3.16 6.16
CA TRP A 26 0.33 -3.17 4.71
C TRP A 26 -0.78 -4.09 4.22
N ILE A 27 -1.77 -3.51 3.55
CA ILE A 27 -2.89 -4.24 2.96
C ILE A 27 -2.87 -4.01 1.46
N THR A 28 -2.91 -5.09 0.69
CA THR A 28 -3.20 -5.01 -0.76
C THR A 28 -4.71 -5.02 -0.94
N VAL A 29 -5.25 -3.99 -1.58
CA VAL A 29 -6.70 -3.86 -1.80
C VAL A 29 -7.08 -4.61 -3.08
N SER A 30 -7.76 -5.73 -2.94
CA SER A 30 -8.22 -6.53 -4.08
C SER A 30 -9.37 -5.82 -4.83
N GLN A 31 -9.54 -6.13 -6.11
CA GLN A 31 -10.70 -5.66 -6.90
C GLN A 31 -12.02 -6.21 -6.35
N SER A 32 -12.00 -7.44 -5.87
CA SER A 32 -13.08 -8.10 -5.13
C SER A 32 -12.97 -7.71 -3.65
N PHE A 33 -13.27 -6.46 -3.37
CA PHE A 33 -13.10 -5.85 -2.06
C PHE A 33 -13.92 -6.56 -0.96
N ASP A 34 -13.26 -7.36 -0.11
CA ASP A 34 -13.86 -7.98 1.07
C ASP A 34 -13.58 -7.14 2.32
N LYS A 35 -14.62 -6.44 2.76
CA LYS A 35 -14.64 -5.59 3.95
C LYS A 35 -14.17 -6.33 5.21
N LYS A 36 -14.64 -7.56 5.42
CA LYS A 36 -14.37 -8.31 6.64
C LYS A 36 -12.95 -8.83 6.65
N GLU A 37 -12.46 -9.30 5.51
CA GLU A 37 -11.08 -9.76 5.36
C GLU A 37 -10.10 -8.60 5.60
N LEU A 38 -10.37 -7.41 5.02
CA LEU A 38 -9.55 -6.23 5.26
C LEU A 38 -9.47 -5.85 6.74
N LEU A 39 -10.61 -5.79 7.44
CA LEU A 39 -10.61 -5.41 8.86
C LEU A 39 -9.83 -6.43 9.72
N LYS A 40 -9.98 -7.73 9.43
CA LYS A 40 -9.21 -8.78 10.11
C LYS A 40 -7.72 -8.64 9.90
N GLU A 41 -7.29 -8.39 8.66
CA GLU A 41 -5.87 -8.26 8.35
C GLU A 41 -5.29 -6.98 8.98
N LEU A 42 -6.05 -5.88 9.01
CA LEU A 42 -5.65 -4.68 9.75
C LEU A 42 -5.47 -4.96 11.25
N ILE A 43 -6.45 -5.59 11.89
CA ILE A 43 -6.38 -5.94 13.32
C ILE A 43 -5.14 -6.80 13.61
N LYS A 44 -4.96 -7.83 12.77
CA LYS A 44 -3.83 -8.75 12.89
C LYS A 44 -2.48 -8.03 12.80
N GLN A 45 -2.30 -7.16 11.82
CA GLN A 45 -1.02 -6.47 11.63
C GLN A 45 -0.80 -5.33 12.64
N LEU A 46 -1.86 -4.62 13.04
CA LEU A 46 -1.75 -3.45 13.92
C LEU A 46 -1.66 -3.83 15.40
N PHE A 47 -2.24 -4.96 15.80
CA PHE A 47 -2.37 -5.38 17.19
C PHE A 47 -1.85 -6.80 17.49
N GLY A 48 -1.41 -7.55 16.47
CA GLY A 48 -0.87 -8.90 16.61
C GLY A 48 -1.90 -10.03 16.52
N ASP A 49 -1.42 -11.25 16.27
CA ASP A 49 -2.23 -12.45 15.97
C ASP A 49 -3.24 -12.88 17.06
N GLY A 50 -2.99 -12.52 18.32
CA GLY A 50 -3.88 -12.85 19.45
C GLY A 50 -5.17 -12.04 19.45
N SER A 51 -5.09 -10.79 18.96
CA SER A 51 -6.21 -9.84 19.01
C SER A 51 -7.38 -10.26 18.11
N SER A 52 -7.13 -10.89 16.96
CA SER A 52 -8.20 -11.38 16.09
C SER A 52 -8.95 -12.58 16.68
N LYS A 53 -8.33 -13.39 17.55
CA LYS A 53 -8.93 -14.63 18.09
C LYS A 53 -9.76 -14.38 19.35
N GLU A 54 -9.33 -13.48 20.24
CA GLU A 54 -10.07 -13.12 21.46
C GLU A 54 -11.40 -12.44 21.13
N HIS A 55 -11.40 -11.51 20.17
CA HIS A 55 -12.60 -10.78 19.74
C HIS A 55 -13.55 -11.64 18.88
N SER A 56 -13.04 -12.71 18.25
CA SER A 56 -13.88 -13.70 17.58
C SER A 56 -14.65 -14.57 18.60
N ARG A 57 -14.00 -14.96 19.72
CA ARG A 57 -14.59 -15.82 20.76
C ARG A 57 -15.69 -15.13 21.58
N GLY A 58 -15.56 -13.83 21.85
CA GLY A 58 -16.59 -13.05 22.54
C GLY A 58 -17.90 -12.89 21.75
N LEU A 59 -17.86 -13.01 20.42
CA LEU A 59 -19.01 -12.84 19.52
C LEU A 59 -19.73 -14.15 19.14
N GLU A 60 -19.22 -15.31 19.51
CA GLU A 60 -19.78 -16.61 19.12
C GLU A 60 -21.00 -17.06 19.95
N ASN A 61 -21.29 -16.41 21.07
CA ASN A 61 -22.39 -16.79 21.97
C ASN A 61 -23.80 -16.34 21.54
N ASN A 62 -23.97 -15.71 20.37
CA ASN A 62 -25.30 -15.27 19.90
C ASN A 62 -25.56 -15.67 18.44
N LYS A 63 -26.06 -16.89 18.22
CA LYS A 63 -26.59 -17.37 16.94
C LYS A 63 -27.94 -16.72 16.65
N VAL A 64 -28.07 -15.91 15.59
CA VAL A 64 -29.20 -15.81 14.63
C VAL A 64 -28.68 -15.01 13.42
N SER A 65 -29.23 -15.28 12.23
CA SER A 65 -28.95 -14.83 10.85
C SER A 65 -28.56 -13.35 10.56
N GLY A 66 -28.42 -12.46 11.55
CA GLY A 66 -27.81 -11.12 11.42
C GLY A 66 -26.29 -11.07 11.68
N LEU A 67 -25.64 -12.23 11.68
CA LEU A 67 -24.30 -12.46 12.24
C LEU A 67 -23.15 -11.81 11.46
N GLN A 68 -23.30 -11.59 10.15
CA GLN A 68 -22.23 -10.99 9.33
C GLN A 68 -22.09 -9.50 9.61
N SER A 69 -23.19 -8.75 9.73
CA SER A 69 -23.16 -7.32 10.05
C SER A 69 -22.59 -7.07 11.45
N LYS A 70 -23.12 -7.76 12.47
CA LYS A 70 -22.63 -7.63 13.85
C LYS A 70 -21.15 -7.98 14.01
N LYS A 71 -20.64 -8.95 13.23
CA LYS A 71 -19.21 -9.31 13.24
C LYS A 71 -18.35 -8.24 12.59
N VAL A 72 -18.83 -7.58 11.54
CA VAL A 72 -18.11 -6.48 10.92
C VAL A 72 -18.10 -5.29 11.86
N ASP A 73 -19.24 -4.92 12.45
CA ASP A 73 -19.37 -3.82 13.42
C ASP A 73 -18.39 -4.00 14.61
N GLY A 74 -18.33 -5.21 15.18
CA GLY A 74 -17.37 -5.48 16.26
C GLY A 74 -15.89 -5.36 15.85
N LEU A 75 -15.52 -5.67 14.60
CA LEU A 75 -14.15 -5.46 14.11
C LEU A 75 -13.86 -3.95 13.91
N MET A 76 -14.87 -3.16 13.54
CA MET A 76 -14.73 -1.70 13.44
C MET A 76 -14.41 -1.11 14.82
N ASP A 77 -15.17 -1.50 15.84
CA ASP A 77 -14.99 -0.99 17.21
C ASP A 77 -13.58 -1.29 17.74
N VAL A 78 -13.08 -2.51 17.51
CA VAL A 78 -11.72 -2.92 17.87
C VAL A 78 -10.65 -2.05 17.21
N LEU A 79 -10.81 -1.74 15.92
CA LEU A 79 -9.88 -0.85 15.22
C LEU A 79 -9.96 0.58 15.74
N MET A 80 -11.17 1.12 15.91
CA MET A 80 -11.36 2.49 16.40
C MET A 80 -10.72 2.69 17.78
N GLN A 81 -11.03 1.79 18.72
CA GLN A 81 -10.49 1.85 20.08
C GLN A 81 -8.97 1.59 20.09
N GLY A 82 -8.51 0.60 19.34
CA GLY A 82 -7.09 0.23 19.31
C GLY A 82 -6.19 1.27 18.66
N LEU A 83 -6.73 2.16 17.81
CA LEU A 83 -5.98 3.19 17.09
C LEU A 83 -6.10 4.60 17.68
N GLU A 84 -7.07 4.85 18.56
CA GLU A 84 -7.36 6.19 19.11
C GLU A 84 -6.11 6.90 19.62
N ASP A 85 -5.32 6.20 20.44
CA ASP A 85 -4.11 6.74 21.07
C ASP A 85 -2.79 6.34 20.42
N LYS A 86 -2.82 5.68 19.26
CA LYS A 86 -1.60 5.21 18.58
C LYS A 86 -1.21 6.12 17.42
N ARG A 87 0.10 6.20 17.18
CA ARG A 87 0.66 6.72 15.94
C ARG A 87 0.85 5.55 14.97
N TYR A 88 0.01 5.49 13.95
CA TYR A 88 0.00 4.39 12.98
C TYR A 88 0.42 4.81 11.57
N PHE A 89 1.04 3.89 10.85
CA PHE A 89 1.36 4.02 9.42
C PHE A 89 0.74 2.86 8.66
N VAL A 90 -0.26 3.14 7.83
CA VAL A 90 -0.95 2.09 7.05
C VAL A 90 -0.75 2.32 5.56
N VAL A 91 -0.34 1.26 4.87
CA VAL A 91 -0.27 1.21 3.41
C VAL A 91 -1.50 0.48 2.87
N LEU A 92 -2.21 1.12 1.96
CA LEU A 92 -3.25 0.53 1.12
C LEU A 92 -2.71 0.44 -0.31
N ASP A 93 -2.20 -0.74 -0.67
CA ASP A 93 -1.53 -0.98 -1.95
C ASP A 93 -2.53 -1.41 -3.03
N ASP A 94 -2.35 -0.87 -4.24
CA ASP A 94 -3.13 -1.15 -5.46
C ASP A 94 -4.65 -0.88 -5.30
N LEU A 95 -5.04 0.28 -4.78
CA LEU A 95 -6.45 0.67 -4.64
C LEU A 95 -7.12 0.92 -6.00
N TRP A 96 -8.31 0.33 -6.19
CA TRP A 96 -9.05 0.32 -7.47
C TRP A 96 -10.23 1.27 -7.54
N LYS A 97 -10.98 1.46 -6.45
CA LYS A 97 -12.24 2.21 -6.44
C LYS A 97 -12.26 3.25 -5.33
N ILE A 98 -12.84 4.41 -5.63
CA ILE A 98 -12.99 5.47 -4.63
C ILE A 98 -13.98 5.08 -3.53
N ASP A 99 -14.99 4.26 -3.86
CA ASP A 99 -15.97 3.78 -2.88
C ASP A 99 -15.34 2.89 -1.81
N ASP A 100 -14.36 2.05 -2.20
CA ASP A 100 -13.60 1.22 -1.26
C ASP A 100 -12.79 2.12 -0.32
N TRP A 101 -12.14 3.17 -0.84
CA TRP A 101 -11.46 4.15 0.00
C TRP A 101 -12.40 4.89 0.94
N ASN A 102 -13.53 5.38 0.43
CA ASN A 102 -14.52 6.09 1.24
C ASN A 102 -14.97 5.21 2.41
N TRP A 103 -15.30 3.94 2.13
CA TRP A 103 -15.67 2.98 3.16
C TRP A 103 -14.52 2.73 4.15
N ILE A 104 -13.31 2.42 3.68
CA ILE A 104 -12.15 2.17 4.55
C ILE A 104 -11.89 3.38 5.45
N LYS A 105 -11.85 4.58 4.89
CA LYS A 105 -11.58 5.82 5.63
C LYS A 105 -12.61 6.05 6.73
N THR A 106 -13.90 5.81 6.46
CA THR A 106 -14.97 6.05 7.43
C THR A 106 -15.05 4.97 8.51
N THR A 107 -14.58 3.76 8.21
CA THR A 107 -14.91 2.56 8.98
C THR A 107 -13.71 1.93 9.69
N ALA A 108 -12.51 2.02 9.12
CA ALA A 108 -11.32 1.35 9.67
C ALA A 108 -10.43 2.28 10.51
N PHE A 109 -10.66 3.59 10.46
CA PHE A 109 -9.77 4.59 11.06
C PHE A 109 -10.53 5.65 11.86
N PRO A 110 -9.99 6.09 13.02
CA PRO A 110 -10.57 7.20 13.77
C PRO A 110 -10.68 8.47 12.93
N LYS A 111 -11.83 9.16 13.02
CA LYS A 111 -12.06 10.44 12.31
C LYS A 111 -11.05 11.52 12.70
N SER A 112 -10.56 11.46 13.94
CA SER A 112 -9.55 12.36 14.47
C SER A 112 -8.52 11.54 15.24
N ASN A 113 -7.26 11.66 14.85
CA ASN A 113 -6.12 11.10 15.58
C ASN A 113 -5.03 12.17 15.58
N LYS A 114 -4.73 12.73 16.76
CA LYS A 114 -3.74 13.80 16.93
C LYS A 114 -2.32 13.26 17.18
N LYS A 115 -2.08 11.97 16.93
CA LYS A 115 -0.79 11.31 17.17
C LYS A 115 0.15 11.36 15.96
N GLY A 116 -0.26 11.99 14.86
CA GLY A 116 0.57 12.12 13.66
C GLY A 116 0.56 10.88 12.76
N SER A 117 -0.55 10.13 12.77
CA SER A 117 -0.73 8.95 11.94
C SER A 117 -0.81 9.28 10.44
N ARG A 118 -0.50 8.29 9.61
CA ARG A 118 -0.44 8.43 8.14
C ARG A 118 -1.05 7.21 7.46
N ILE A 119 -1.78 7.46 6.39
CA ILE A 119 -2.26 6.43 5.46
C ILE A 119 -1.63 6.75 4.11
N LEU A 120 -0.93 5.78 3.53
CA LEU A 120 -0.33 5.87 2.21
C LEU A 120 -1.11 4.96 1.27
N VAL A 121 -1.56 5.51 0.16
CA VAL A 121 -2.30 4.76 -0.87
C VAL A 121 -1.44 4.66 -2.13
N THR A 122 -1.39 3.47 -2.73
CA THR A 122 -0.90 3.34 -4.12
C THR A 122 -2.08 3.02 -5.03
N THR A 123 -2.10 3.62 -6.21
CA THR A 123 -3.10 3.32 -7.24
C THR A 123 -2.52 3.52 -8.63
N ARG A 124 -3.18 2.95 -9.63
CA ARG A 124 -2.86 3.13 -11.06
C ARG A 124 -3.61 4.31 -11.66
N ASP A 125 -4.65 4.79 -10.99
CA ASP A 125 -5.49 5.88 -11.46
C ASP A 125 -5.13 7.20 -10.75
N ALA A 126 -4.60 8.15 -11.53
CA ALA A 126 -4.24 9.47 -11.04
C ALA A 126 -5.45 10.28 -10.55
N SER A 127 -6.64 10.05 -11.13
CA SER A 127 -7.89 10.69 -10.69
C SER A 127 -8.29 10.19 -9.31
N LEU A 128 -8.19 8.87 -9.09
CA LEU A 128 -8.44 8.27 -7.78
C LEU A 128 -7.47 8.80 -6.72
N ALA A 129 -6.19 8.94 -7.05
CA ALA A 129 -5.19 9.52 -6.13
C ALA A 129 -5.57 10.95 -5.71
N LYS A 130 -6.01 11.79 -6.65
CA LYS A 130 -6.48 13.15 -6.38
C LYS A 130 -7.73 13.18 -5.50
N LEU A 131 -8.69 12.29 -5.75
CA LEU A 131 -9.89 12.15 -4.93
C LEU A 131 -9.53 11.72 -3.49
N CYS A 132 -8.59 10.78 -3.32
CA CYS A 132 -8.14 10.40 -1.98
C CYS A 132 -7.54 11.60 -1.22
N ALA A 133 -6.72 12.42 -1.90
CA ALA A 133 -6.08 13.59 -1.33
C ALA A 133 -7.04 14.75 -1.03
N SER A 134 -8.02 15.03 -1.90
CA SER A 134 -8.96 16.13 -1.71
C SER A 134 -9.84 15.94 -0.48
N ILE A 135 -10.24 14.70 -0.19
CA ILE A 135 -11.02 14.33 1.00
C ILE A 135 -10.17 14.50 2.29
N ALA A 136 -8.85 14.63 2.19
CA ALA A 136 -7.97 14.94 3.33
C ALA A 136 -7.84 16.47 3.58
N GLY A 137 -8.54 17.32 2.82
CA GLY A 137 -8.57 18.77 3.05
C GLY A 137 -7.29 19.52 2.61
N SER A 138 -6.38 18.86 1.88
CA SER A 138 -5.17 19.46 1.33
C SER A 138 -5.11 19.26 -0.18
N PHE A 139 -5.28 20.34 -0.93
CA PHE A 139 -5.20 20.32 -2.37
C PHE A 139 -3.71 20.33 -2.79
N HIS A 140 -3.31 19.31 -3.55
CA HIS A 140 -2.07 19.16 -4.34
C HIS A 140 -0.78 18.65 -3.68
N SER A 141 -0.50 18.84 -2.38
CA SER A 141 0.81 18.42 -1.83
C SER A 141 0.98 16.92 -1.52
N LEU A 142 -0.08 16.12 -1.61
CA LEU A 142 -0.10 14.72 -1.14
C LEU A 142 -0.05 13.67 -2.25
N VAL A 143 -0.09 14.07 -3.53
CA VAL A 143 -0.07 13.14 -4.67
C VAL A 143 1.31 13.10 -5.30
N TYR A 144 1.90 11.91 -5.37
CA TYR A 144 3.18 11.68 -6.05
C TYR A 144 2.97 10.78 -7.27
N CYS A 145 3.16 11.33 -8.46
CA CYS A 145 3.10 10.60 -9.73
C CYS A 145 4.47 9.97 -10.01
N LEU A 146 4.58 8.66 -9.83
CA LEU A 146 5.82 7.94 -10.13
C LEU A 146 5.98 7.75 -11.65
N GLU A 147 7.04 8.32 -12.20
CA GLU A 147 7.39 8.25 -13.62
C GLU A 147 8.22 7.00 -13.97
N PRO A 148 8.27 6.61 -15.26
CA PRO A 148 9.24 5.63 -15.75
C PRO A 148 10.69 6.04 -15.46
N LEU A 149 11.60 5.06 -15.51
CA LEU A 149 13.03 5.32 -15.38
C LEU A 149 13.54 6.12 -16.57
N GLN A 150 14.41 7.08 -16.28
CA GLN A 150 15.25 7.73 -17.28
C GLN A 150 16.21 6.70 -17.90
N ASP A 151 16.62 6.93 -19.15
CA ASP A 151 17.39 5.96 -19.95
C ASP A 151 18.64 5.42 -19.25
N HIS A 152 19.39 6.28 -18.55
CA HIS A 152 20.59 5.86 -17.81
C HIS A 152 20.27 4.91 -16.65
N HIS A 153 19.20 5.18 -15.88
CA HIS A 153 18.75 4.29 -14.80
C HIS A 153 18.15 2.99 -15.34
N ALA A 154 17.47 3.05 -16.49
CA ALA A 154 16.95 1.86 -17.17
C ALA A 154 18.10 0.96 -17.65
N LYS A 155 19.15 1.53 -18.25
CA LYS A 155 20.38 0.84 -18.65
C LYS A 155 21.08 0.20 -17.46
N GLU A 156 21.23 0.94 -16.36
CA GLU A 156 21.83 0.43 -15.11
C GLU A 156 21.02 -0.74 -14.54
N LEU A 157 19.69 -0.63 -14.50
CA LEU A 157 18.82 -1.70 -14.02
C LEU A 157 18.94 -2.96 -14.88
N LEU A 158 18.95 -2.82 -16.21
CA LEU A 158 19.07 -3.95 -17.13
C LEU A 158 20.44 -4.64 -17.00
N LEU A 159 21.52 -3.87 -16.88
CA LEU A 159 22.86 -4.40 -16.62
C LEU A 159 22.89 -5.19 -15.32
N LYS A 160 22.30 -4.65 -14.26
CA LYS A 160 22.20 -5.32 -12.96
C LYS A 160 21.39 -6.61 -13.04
N LYS A 161 20.25 -6.61 -13.74
CA LYS A 161 19.40 -7.81 -13.91
C LYS A 161 20.07 -8.91 -14.73
N THR A 162 20.87 -8.53 -15.72
CA THR A 162 21.58 -9.48 -16.59
C THR A 162 22.97 -9.87 -16.06
N ASN A 163 23.37 -9.32 -14.91
CA ASN A 163 24.72 -9.48 -14.33
C ASN A 163 25.84 -9.14 -15.33
N ARG A 164 25.64 -8.06 -16.11
CA ARG A 164 26.59 -7.57 -17.10
C ARG A 164 27.22 -6.25 -16.63
N SER A 165 28.45 -6.00 -17.07
CA SER A 165 29.14 -4.73 -16.84
C SER A 165 29.02 -3.81 -18.06
N HIS A 166 29.29 -2.52 -17.86
CA HIS A 166 29.40 -1.57 -18.98
C HIS A 166 30.48 -1.96 -19.99
N GLN A 167 31.52 -2.69 -19.57
CA GLN A 167 32.57 -3.18 -20.48
C GLN A 167 32.04 -4.28 -21.41
N ALA A 168 31.12 -5.13 -20.92
CA ALA A 168 30.51 -6.18 -21.72
C ALA A 168 29.66 -5.64 -22.89
N LEU A 169 29.17 -4.40 -22.78
CA LEU A 169 28.41 -3.75 -23.86
C LEU A 169 29.27 -3.32 -25.04
N LYS A 170 30.58 -3.09 -24.83
CA LYS A 170 31.50 -2.64 -25.88
C LYS A 170 31.92 -3.75 -26.85
N ILE A 171 31.42 -4.97 -26.64
CA ILE A 171 31.81 -6.16 -27.40
C ILE A 171 30.72 -6.46 -28.44
N GLY A 172 31.10 -6.43 -29.73
CA GLY A 172 30.21 -6.78 -30.83
C GLY A 172 28.94 -5.94 -30.87
N GLU A 173 27.79 -6.59 -31.01
CA GLU A 173 26.48 -5.95 -31.13
C GLU A 173 25.75 -5.74 -29.78
N ALA A 174 26.43 -6.01 -28.66
CA ALA A 174 25.80 -6.01 -27.33
C ALA A 174 25.17 -4.66 -26.98
N GLU A 175 25.84 -3.54 -27.26
CA GLU A 175 25.28 -2.20 -27.04
C GLU A 175 24.01 -1.96 -27.86
N HIS A 176 24.02 -2.29 -29.15
CA HIS A 176 22.86 -2.13 -30.03
C HIS A 176 21.67 -2.98 -29.56
N ILE A 177 21.90 -4.23 -29.13
CA ILE A 177 20.86 -5.10 -28.57
C ILE A 177 20.28 -4.51 -27.29
N PHE A 178 21.13 -3.99 -26.40
CA PHE A 178 20.67 -3.33 -25.17
C PHE A 178 19.81 -2.11 -25.47
N ASP A 179 20.22 -1.24 -26.39
CA ASP A 179 19.47 -0.04 -26.75
C ASP A 179 18.11 -0.39 -27.38
N MET A 180 18.04 -1.44 -28.20
CA MET A 180 16.77 -1.96 -28.72
C MET A 180 15.84 -2.45 -27.60
N ILE A 181 16.36 -3.16 -26.60
CA ILE A 181 15.58 -3.62 -25.45
C ILE A 181 15.09 -2.43 -24.63
N LEU A 182 15.98 -1.48 -24.29
CA LEU A 182 15.63 -0.29 -23.52
C LEU A 182 14.52 0.52 -24.19
N LYS A 183 14.62 0.72 -25.51
CA LYS A 183 13.60 1.39 -26.31
C LYS A 183 12.25 0.68 -26.26
N LYS A 184 12.24 -0.67 -26.32
CA LYS A 184 11.00 -1.46 -26.21
C LYS A 184 10.40 -1.43 -24.80
N CYS A 185 11.22 -1.36 -23.76
CA CYS A 185 10.77 -1.38 -22.38
C CYS A 185 10.31 0.00 -21.86
N ALA A 186 10.63 1.10 -22.56
CA ALA A 186 10.19 2.46 -22.28
C ALA A 186 10.37 2.88 -20.81
N GLY A 187 11.51 2.51 -20.22
CA GLY A 187 11.85 2.85 -18.84
C GLY A 187 11.00 2.14 -17.77
N LEU A 188 10.15 1.17 -18.11
CA LEU A 188 9.34 0.45 -17.12
C LEU A 188 10.17 -0.63 -16.39
N PRO A 189 10.40 -0.53 -15.07
CA PRO A 189 11.20 -1.51 -14.32
C PRO A 189 10.73 -2.97 -14.41
N LEU A 190 9.43 -3.18 -14.65
CA LEU A 190 8.85 -4.52 -14.80
C LEU A 190 9.14 -5.15 -16.17
N ALA A 191 9.35 -4.32 -17.20
CA ALA A 191 9.64 -4.79 -18.56
C ALA A 191 11.14 -5.02 -18.80
N LEU A 192 11.99 -4.30 -18.05
CA LEU A 192 13.44 -4.54 -17.95
C LEU A 192 13.74 -5.77 -17.11
#